data_AF-A0A426ZMB0-F1
#
_entry.id   AF-A0A426ZMB0-F1
#
_cell.length_a   1.000
_cell.length_b   1.000
_cell.length_c   1.000
_cell.angle_alpha   90.00
_cell.angle_beta   90.00
_cell.angle_gamma   90.00
#
_symmetry.space_group_name_H-M   'P 1'
#
loop_
_entity.id
_entity.type
_entity.pdbx_description
1 polymer ?
#
loop_
_entity_poly.entity_id
_entity_poly.type
_entity_poly.pdbx_seq_one_letter_code
_entity_poly.pdbx_strand_id
1 'polypeptide(L)'
;MRVSGDPYLQHCVETAVLLAKIGANATVVAAGLLHDTVDDSFMTHDYILREFGAGIADLVEGVGVSKLSHLSKLARLNNTANRTVEADKLHTMFLAMTDARAVLIKLADRLHNMMTLEALPMVKQQRFAKETLVIFVPLANRLGISSWKEQLENLCFKHLYPEQYKKLSLKLLKSFDEATISSAIKALEKALKDRGISYQFLSGRCKSLYGIYSKMLK
;
A
#
# COMPACT_ATOMS: atom_id res chain seq x y z
N MET A 1 13.33 -6.19 -18.05
CA MET A 1 13.22 -4.76 -17.69
C MET A 1 11.76 -4.45 -17.41
N ARG A 2 11.48 -3.57 -16.45
CA ARG A 2 10.11 -3.08 -16.24
C ARG A 2 9.69 -2.18 -17.41
N VAL A 3 8.39 -1.91 -17.53
CA VAL A 3 7.87 -0.94 -18.52
C VAL A 3 8.44 0.47 -18.30
N SER A 4 8.89 0.79 -17.08
CA SER A 4 9.61 2.02 -16.74
C SER A 4 11.06 2.08 -17.25
N GLY A 5 11.61 0.97 -17.74
CA GLY A 5 13.04 0.85 -18.09
C GLY A 5 13.93 0.39 -16.93
N ASP A 6 13.42 0.36 -15.70
CA ASP A 6 14.22 -0.04 -14.53
C ASP A 6 14.56 -1.55 -14.53
N PRO A 7 15.70 -1.93 -13.92
CA PRO A 7 15.99 -3.33 -13.62
C PRO A 7 14.86 -3.93 -12.78
N TYR A 8 14.41 -5.14 -13.16
CA TYR A 8 13.33 -5.83 -12.45
C TYR A 8 13.65 -6.05 -10.96
N LEU A 9 14.93 -6.27 -10.66
CA LEU A 9 15.46 -6.35 -9.31
C LEU A 9 15.10 -5.15 -8.44
N GLN A 10 15.04 -3.94 -9.00
CA GLN A 10 14.70 -2.73 -8.24
C GLN A 10 13.32 -2.85 -7.59
N HIS A 11 12.33 -3.39 -8.30
CA HIS A 11 10.98 -3.57 -7.74
C HIS A 11 10.97 -4.53 -6.53
N CYS A 12 11.66 -5.65 -6.66
CA CYS A 12 11.77 -6.66 -5.62
C CYS A 12 12.47 -6.09 -4.38
N VAL A 13 13.54 -5.32 -4.58
CA VAL A 13 14.27 -4.63 -3.51
C VAL A 13 13.38 -3.60 -2.82
N GLU A 14 12.68 -2.76 -3.57
CA GLU A 14 11.79 -1.74 -3.00
C GLU A 14 10.62 -2.36 -2.22
N THR A 15 10.09 -3.49 -2.70
CA THR A 15 9.05 -4.26 -1.99
C THR A 15 9.57 -4.77 -0.66
N ALA A 16 10.78 -5.34 -0.63
CA ALA A 16 11.44 -5.78 0.60
C ALA A 16 11.72 -4.62 1.56
N VAL A 17 12.14 -3.46 1.05
CA VAL A 17 12.36 -2.23 1.84
C VAL A 17 11.07 -1.73 2.48
N LEU A 18 9.95 -1.73 1.74
CA LEU A 18 8.65 -1.34 2.28
C LEU A 18 8.24 -2.26 3.44
N LEU A 19 8.43 -3.57 3.29
CA LEU A 19 8.16 -4.55 4.35
C LEU A 19 9.06 -4.36 5.57
N ALA A 20 10.36 -4.10 5.37
CA ALA A 20 11.29 -3.84 6.46
C ALA A 20 10.93 -2.56 7.24
N LYS A 21 10.51 -1.48 6.54
CA LYS A 21 10.12 -0.21 7.17
C LYS A 21 8.91 -0.30 8.10
N ILE A 22 8.03 -1.27 7.89
CA ILE A 22 6.88 -1.52 8.78
C ILE A 22 7.19 -2.53 9.88
N GLY A 23 8.44 -3.00 9.97
CA GLY A 23 8.87 -3.96 11.00
C GLY A 23 8.52 -5.42 10.70
N ALA A 24 8.32 -5.79 9.43
CA ALA A 24 8.13 -7.19 9.07
C ALA A 24 9.39 -8.03 9.40
N ASN A 25 9.19 -9.29 9.78
CA ASN A 25 10.31 -10.17 10.11
C ASN A 25 11.14 -10.56 8.88
N ALA A 26 12.33 -11.14 9.13
CA ALA A 26 13.28 -11.51 8.07
C ALA A 26 12.68 -12.46 7.02
N THR A 27 11.82 -13.41 7.43
CA THR A 27 11.15 -14.35 6.52
C THR A 27 10.23 -13.63 5.53
N VAL A 28 9.43 -12.67 6.01
CA VAL A 28 8.51 -11.89 5.17
C VAL A 28 9.28 -10.95 4.24
N VAL A 29 10.34 -10.31 4.74
CA VAL A 29 11.19 -9.44 3.92
C VAL A 29 11.91 -10.24 2.83
N ALA A 30 12.45 -11.41 3.15
CA ALA A 30 13.09 -12.30 2.19
C ALA A 30 12.09 -12.82 1.15
N ALA A 31 10.90 -13.26 1.58
CA ALA A 31 9.84 -13.66 0.66
C ALA A 31 9.39 -12.48 -0.23
N GLY A 32 9.36 -11.26 0.29
CA GLY A 32 9.10 -10.03 -0.50
C GLY A 32 10.18 -9.72 -1.53
N LEU A 33 11.43 -10.08 -1.28
CA LEU A 33 12.51 -9.97 -2.28
C LEU A 33 12.38 -11.02 -3.39
N LEU A 34 11.82 -12.19 -3.08
CA LEU A 34 11.68 -13.32 -3.99
C LEU A 34 10.28 -13.43 -4.64
N HIS A 35 9.35 -12.55 -4.26
CA HIS A 35 7.90 -12.72 -4.51
C HIS A 35 7.51 -12.90 -5.98
N ASP A 36 8.32 -12.35 -6.87
CA ASP A 36 8.10 -12.26 -8.31
C ASP A 36 9.07 -13.17 -9.09
N THR A 37 9.92 -13.94 -8.39
CA THR A 37 10.90 -14.86 -9.01
C THR A 37 10.28 -16.15 -9.54
N VAL A 38 9.18 -16.64 -8.95
CA VAL A 38 8.53 -17.90 -9.39
C VAL A 38 7.73 -17.70 -10.68
N ASP A 39 7.18 -16.50 -10.90
CA ASP A 39 6.39 -16.18 -12.09
C ASP A 39 7.27 -15.76 -13.29
N ASP A 40 8.38 -15.06 -13.04
CA ASP A 40 9.20 -14.43 -14.09
C ASP A 40 10.61 -15.05 -14.27
N SER A 41 10.97 -16.10 -13.52
CA SER A 41 12.26 -16.80 -13.67
C SER A 41 12.13 -18.32 -13.59
N PHE A 42 13.15 -19.05 -14.06
CA PHE A 42 13.22 -20.52 -14.04
C PHE A 42 13.35 -21.12 -12.62
N MET A 43 13.01 -20.37 -11.58
CA MET A 43 13.17 -20.74 -10.17
C MET A 43 11.91 -21.45 -9.70
N THR A 44 12.04 -22.72 -9.33
CA THR A 44 10.92 -23.54 -8.84
C THR A 44 10.75 -23.40 -7.33
N HIS A 45 9.57 -23.75 -6.81
CA HIS A 45 9.35 -23.85 -5.35
C HIS A 45 10.41 -24.74 -4.70
N ASP A 46 10.70 -25.92 -5.27
CA ASP A 46 11.74 -26.84 -4.77
C ASP A 46 13.12 -26.18 -4.66
N TYR A 47 13.47 -25.28 -5.60
CA TYR A 47 14.72 -24.53 -5.52
C TYR A 47 14.71 -23.60 -4.31
N ILE A 48 13.65 -22.80 -4.14
CA ILE A 48 13.52 -21.86 -3.02
C ILE A 48 13.47 -22.61 -1.68
N LEU A 49 12.78 -23.75 -1.64
CA LEU A 49 12.71 -24.63 -0.48
C LEU A 49 14.09 -25.12 -0.05
N ARG A 50 14.94 -25.54 -1.00
CA ARG A 50 16.29 -26.03 -0.72
C ARG A 50 17.22 -24.91 -0.25
N GLU A 51 17.18 -23.75 -0.90
CA GLU A 51 18.13 -22.65 -0.60
C GLU A 51 17.71 -21.79 0.60
N PHE A 52 16.41 -21.60 0.82
CA PHE A 52 15.87 -20.63 1.81
C PHE A 52 14.94 -21.27 2.85
N GLY A 53 14.55 -22.53 2.67
CA GLY A 53 13.68 -23.26 3.61
C GLY A 53 12.18 -23.07 3.37
N ALA A 54 11.39 -23.94 4.01
CA ALA A 54 9.95 -24.06 3.78
C ALA A 54 9.19 -22.76 4.09
N GLY A 55 9.54 -22.08 5.18
CA GLY A 55 8.85 -20.85 5.58
C GLY A 55 8.90 -19.73 4.53
N ILE A 56 9.97 -19.65 3.73
CA ILE A 56 10.09 -18.67 2.65
C ILE A 56 9.45 -19.22 1.37
N ALA A 57 9.71 -20.48 1.02
CA ALA A 57 9.15 -21.12 -0.18
C ALA A 57 7.61 -21.08 -0.20
N ASP A 58 6.98 -21.47 0.91
CA ASP A 58 5.52 -21.49 1.05
C ASP A 58 4.92 -20.08 1.01
N LEU A 59 5.63 -19.07 1.51
CA LEU A 59 5.19 -17.67 1.42
C LEU A 59 5.29 -17.15 0.00
N VAL A 60 6.38 -17.43 -0.71
CA VAL A 60 6.57 -17.00 -2.11
C VAL A 60 5.53 -17.66 -3.01
N GLU A 61 5.30 -18.97 -2.86
CA GLU A 61 4.21 -19.65 -3.57
C GLU A 61 2.84 -19.10 -3.17
N GLY A 62 2.62 -18.86 -1.87
CA GLY A 62 1.39 -18.24 -1.36
C GLY A 62 1.13 -16.84 -1.93
N VAL A 63 2.17 -16.10 -2.34
CA VAL A 63 2.05 -14.79 -3.01
C VAL A 63 1.62 -14.96 -4.48
N GLY A 64 2.21 -15.90 -5.22
CA GLY A 64 1.88 -16.17 -6.64
C GLY A 64 0.52 -16.86 -6.83
N VAL A 65 0.22 -17.82 -5.95
CA VAL A 65 -1.04 -18.59 -5.92
C VAL A 65 -2.14 -17.85 -5.13
N SER A 66 -1.82 -16.69 -4.56
CA SER A 66 -2.76 -15.89 -3.79
C SER A 66 -4.06 -15.71 -4.57
N LYS A 67 -5.18 -16.13 -3.99
CA LYS A 67 -6.53 -15.84 -4.49
C LYS A 67 -6.73 -14.33 -4.73
N LEU A 68 -5.87 -13.47 -4.17
CA LEU A 68 -5.80 -12.03 -4.44
C LEU A 68 -5.39 -11.73 -5.89
N SER A 69 -4.47 -12.48 -6.49
CA SER A 69 -4.14 -12.38 -7.93
C SER A 69 -5.34 -12.79 -8.80
N HIS A 70 -6.06 -13.84 -8.41
CA HIS A 70 -7.27 -14.29 -9.09
C HIS A 70 -8.42 -13.28 -8.95
N LEU A 71 -8.62 -12.70 -7.77
CA LEU A 71 -9.64 -11.66 -7.53
C LEU A 71 -9.27 -10.31 -8.12
N SER A 72 -7.98 -9.96 -8.15
CA SER A 72 -7.43 -8.87 -8.94
C SER A 72 -7.75 -9.08 -10.44
N LYS A 73 -7.61 -10.29 -10.96
CA LYS A 73 -8.05 -10.66 -12.33
C LYS A 73 -9.57 -10.55 -12.50
N LEU A 74 -10.38 -11.08 -11.57
CA LEU A 74 -11.84 -11.05 -11.66
C LEU A 74 -12.42 -9.63 -11.52
N ALA A 75 -11.88 -8.81 -10.62
CA ALA A 75 -12.27 -7.42 -10.46
C ALA A 75 -11.92 -6.60 -11.71
N ARG A 76 -10.82 -6.94 -12.40
CA ARG A 76 -10.46 -6.37 -13.71
C ARG A 76 -11.41 -6.79 -14.84
N LEU A 77 -12.00 -7.98 -14.76
CA LEU A 77 -12.87 -8.54 -15.81
C LEU A 77 -14.35 -8.14 -15.65
N ASN A 78 -14.86 -8.07 -14.42
CA ASN A 78 -16.31 -8.00 -14.20
C ASN A 78 -16.85 -6.61 -13.85
N ASN A 79 -16.02 -5.55 -13.78
CA ASN A 79 -16.45 -4.23 -13.27
C ASN A 79 -17.20 -4.32 -11.91
N THR A 80 -16.98 -5.39 -11.14
CA THR A 80 -17.66 -5.69 -9.86
C THR A 80 -17.20 -4.78 -8.72
N ALA A 81 -16.31 -3.84 -9.02
CA ALA A 81 -15.90 -2.72 -8.17
C ALA A 81 -17.09 -1.91 -7.57
N ASN A 82 -18.30 -2.08 -8.08
CA ASN A 82 -19.51 -1.40 -7.60
C ASN A 82 -20.31 -2.14 -6.50
N ARG A 83 -19.93 -3.36 -6.08
CA ARG A 83 -20.67 -4.09 -5.02
C ARG A 83 -19.88 -4.14 -3.71
N THR A 84 -20.04 -3.09 -2.91
CA THR A 84 -19.42 -2.90 -1.57
C THR A 84 -19.64 -4.11 -0.63
N VAL A 85 -20.84 -4.69 -0.63
CA VAL A 85 -21.19 -5.84 0.23
C VAL A 85 -20.44 -7.12 -0.16
N GLU A 86 -20.15 -7.29 -1.45
CA GLU A 86 -19.41 -8.44 -1.96
C GLU A 86 -17.92 -8.28 -1.64
N ALA A 87 -17.39 -7.05 -1.76
CA ALA A 87 -16.02 -6.71 -1.37
C ALA A 87 -15.74 -6.96 0.11
N ASP A 88 -16.63 -6.59 1.03
CA ASP A 88 -16.42 -6.81 2.47
C ASP A 88 -16.46 -8.29 2.87
N LYS A 89 -17.33 -9.09 2.25
CA LYS A 89 -17.34 -10.55 2.42
C LYS A 89 -16.05 -11.17 1.89
N LEU A 90 -15.57 -10.71 0.75
CA LEU A 90 -14.29 -11.14 0.18
C LEU A 90 -13.12 -10.77 1.09
N HIS A 91 -13.05 -9.53 1.59
CA HIS A 91 -12.02 -9.10 2.54
C HIS A 91 -12.01 -9.94 3.83
N THR A 92 -13.19 -10.34 4.31
CA THR A 92 -13.33 -11.18 5.51
C THR A 92 -12.85 -12.60 5.25
N MET A 93 -13.21 -13.16 4.09
CA MET A 93 -12.76 -14.47 3.65
C MET A 93 -11.23 -14.51 3.47
N PHE A 94 -10.59 -13.45 2.99
CA PHE A 94 -9.14 -13.39 2.79
C PHE A 94 -8.35 -13.44 4.08
N LEU A 95 -8.70 -12.59 5.05
CA LEU A 95 -8.02 -12.60 6.35
C LEU A 95 -8.20 -13.92 7.11
N ALA A 96 -9.27 -14.67 6.79
CA ALA A 96 -9.55 -15.96 7.40
C ALA A 96 -8.89 -17.16 6.71
N MET A 97 -8.55 -17.06 5.41
CA MET A 97 -8.10 -18.21 4.60
C MET A 97 -6.65 -18.13 4.11
N THR A 98 -6.05 -16.94 4.09
CA THR A 98 -4.68 -16.75 3.60
C THR A 98 -3.78 -16.31 4.73
N ASP A 99 -2.54 -16.78 4.70
CA ASP A 99 -1.51 -16.27 5.60
C ASP A 99 -1.40 -14.75 5.45
N ALA A 100 -1.65 -14.03 6.54
CA ALA A 100 -1.63 -12.56 6.57
C ALA A 100 -0.29 -12.00 6.08
N ARG A 101 0.80 -12.77 6.21
CA ARG A 101 2.13 -12.43 5.68
C ARG A 101 2.15 -12.34 4.16
N ALA A 102 1.47 -13.25 3.45
CA ALA A 102 1.39 -13.21 1.99
C ALA A 102 0.56 -12.00 1.51
N VAL A 103 -0.52 -11.67 2.22
CA VAL A 103 -1.31 -10.45 1.95
C VAL A 103 -0.47 -9.20 2.15
N LEU A 104 0.36 -9.18 3.19
CA LEU A 104 1.26 -8.07 3.48
C LEU A 104 2.28 -7.85 2.36
N ILE A 105 2.91 -8.92 1.86
CA ILE A 105 3.82 -8.86 0.72
C ILE A 105 3.09 -8.29 -0.51
N LYS A 106 1.86 -8.74 -0.77
CA LYS A 106 1.11 -8.27 -1.94
C LYS A 106 0.64 -6.82 -1.84
N LEU A 107 0.41 -6.32 -0.63
CA LEU A 107 0.17 -4.90 -0.39
C LEU A 107 1.43 -4.07 -0.62
N ALA A 108 2.60 -4.54 -0.18
CA ALA A 108 3.87 -3.87 -0.43
C ALA A 108 4.19 -3.78 -1.93
N ASP A 109 4.06 -4.91 -2.63
CA ASP A 109 4.16 -4.99 -4.10
C ASP A 109 3.20 -3.97 -4.75
N ARG A 110 1.91 -4.00 -4.38
CA ARG A 110 0.94 -3.08 -4.95
C ARG A 110 1.27 -1.61 -4.67
N LEU A 111 1.75 -1.28 -3.48
CA LEU A 111 2.15 0.07 -3.12
C LEU A 111 3.28 0.56 -4.01
N HIS A 112 4.34 -0.24 -4.18
CA HIS A 112 5.42 0.12 -5.08
C HIS A 112 4.94 0.25 -6.54
N ASN A 113 4.08 -0.66 -7.00
CA ASN A 113 3.47 -0.59 -8.33
C ASN A 113 2.68 0.71 -8.55
N MET A 114 1.99 1.20 -7.53
CA MET A 114 1.28 2.48 -7.58
C MET A 114 2.23 3.68 -7.56
N MET A 115 3.40 3.57 -6.93
CA MET A 115 4.44 4.63 -6.96
C MET A 115 5.05 4.79 -8.36
N THR A 116 5.19 3.70 -9.12
CA THR A 116 5.77 3.69 -10.47
C THR A 116 4.72 3.64 -11.58
N LEU A 117 3.46 3.97 -11.28
CA LEU A 117 2.34 3.74 -12.20
C LEU A 117 2.40 4.60 -13.47
N GLU A 118 3.07 5.75 -13.41
CA GLU A 118 3.15 6.74 -14.49
C GLU A 118 3.79 6.19 -15.77
N ALA A 119 4.62 5.15 -15.67
CA ALA A 119 5.24 4.48 -16.81
C ALA A 119 4.23 3.72 -17.69
N LEU A 120 3.01 3.44 -17.20
CA LEU A 120 2.00 2.70 -17.96
C LEU A 120 1.11 3.63 -18.79
N PRO A 121 0.48 3.13 -19.88
CA PRO A 121 -0.56 3.87 -20.59
C PRO A 121 -1.74 4.26 -19.68
N MET A 122 -2.36 5.42 -19.93
CA MET A 122 -3.41 5.99 -19.08
C MET A 122 -4.56 5.01 -18.77
N VAL A 123 -4.98 4.19 -19.74
CA VAL A 123 -6.03 3.17 -19.54
C VAL A 123 -5.62 2.15 -18.48
N LYS A 124 -4.36 1.69 -18.50
CA LYS A 124 -3.83 0.79 -17.47
C LYS A 124 -3.74 1.52 -16.13
N GLN A 125 -3.22 2.76 -16.09
CA GLN A 125 -3.15 3.53 -14.85
C GLN A 125 -4.52 3.64 -14.15
N GLN A 126 -5.56 4.02 -14.91
CA GLN A 126 -6.93 4.11 -14.40
C GLN A 126 -7.42 2.77 -13.84
N ARG A 127 -7.21 1.67 -14.58
CA ARG A 127 -7.66 0.33 -14.15
C ARG A 127 -6.98 -0.09 -12.85
N PHE A 128 -5.66 0.05 -12.76
CA PHE A 128 -4.90 -0.29 -11.56
C PHE A 128 -5.28 0.61 -10.39
N ALA A 129 -5.45 1.92 -10.60
CA ALA A 129 -5.87 2.82 -9.54
C ALA A 129 -7.28 2.51 -8.99
N LYS A 130 -8.22 2.12 -9.85
CA LYS A 130 -9.57 1.67 -9.41
C LYS A 130 -9.48 0.38 -8.60
N GLU A 131 -8.74 -0.60 -9.10
CA GLU A 131 -8.51 -1.89 -8.43
C GLU A 131 -7.89 -1.68 -7.04
N THR A 132 -6.85 -0.85 -6.96
CA THR A 132 -6.17 -0.49 -5.71
C THR A 132 -7.13 0.14 -4.71
N LEU A 133 -7.94 1.10 -5.15
CA LEU A 133 -8.85 1.81 -4.27
C LEU A 133 -9.94 0.90 -3.68
N VAL A 134 -10.41 -0.07 -4.46
CA VAL A 134 -11.51 -0.96 -4.07
C VAL A 134 -11.03 -2.15 -3.24
N ILE A 135 -9.85 -2.71 -3.56
CA ILE A 135 -9.38 -3.95 -2.96
C ILE A 135 -8.27 -3.67 -1.95
N PHE A 136 -7.21 -2.99 -2.36
CA PHE A 136 -5.98 -2.90 -1.57
C PHE A 136 -6.07 -1.86 -0.45
N VAL A 137 -6.74 -0.73 -0.69
CA VAL A 137 -6.96 0.30 0.35
C VAL A 137 -7.75 -0.25 1.54
N PRO A 138 -8.91 -0.93 1.36
CA PRO A 138 -9.62 -1.55 2.47
C PRO A 138 -8.83 -2.65 3.17
N LEU A 139 -8.05 -3.46 2.45
CA LEU A 139 -7.18 -4.47 3.04
C LEU A 139 -6.11 -3.84 3.95
N ALA A 140 -5.43 -2.78 3.48
CA ALA A 140 -4.47 -2.04 4.30
C ALA A 140 -5.14 -1.46 5.56
N ASN A 141 -6.35 -0.91 5.42
CA ASN A 141 -7.13 -0.39 6.55
C ASN A 141 -7.46 -1.50 7.56
N ARG A 142 -7.81 -2.70 7.09
CA ARG A 142 -8.23 -3.82 7.93
C ARG A 142 -7.06 -4.50 8.66
N LEU A 143 -5.87 -4.46 8.07
CA LEU A 143 -4.61 -4.85 8.73
C LEU A 143 -4.08 -3.76 9.68
N GLY A 144 -4.74 -2.59 9.76
CA GLY A 144 -4.32 -1.49 10.63
C GLY A 144 -3.12 -0.70 10.10
N ILE A 145 -2.72 -0.89 8.83
CA ILE A 145 -1.56 -0.23 8.23
C ILE A 145 -1.99 1.10 7.63
N SER A 146 -2.26 2.09 8.50
CA SER A 146 -2.80 3.40 8.10
C SER A 146 -1.88 4.17 7.17
N SER A 147 -0.56 4.03 7.33
CA SER A 147 0.44 4.71 6.49
C SER A 147 0.35 4.27 5.03
N TRP A 148 0.23 2.96 4.77
CA TRP A 148 0.08 2.43 3.41
C TRP A 148 -1.29 2.74 2.83
N LYS A 149 -2.34 2.64 3.65
CA LYS A 149 -3.69 3.03 3.24
C LYS A 149 -3.71 4.47 2.70
N GLU A 150 -3.17 5.43 3.46
CA GLU A 150 -3.15 6.84 3.05
C GLU A 150 -2.31 7.10 1.80
N GLN A 151 -1.18 6.41 1.66
CA GLN A 151 -0.34 6.48 0.46
C GLN A 151 -1.08 5.94 -0.78
N LEU A 152 -1.67 4.75 -0.67
CA LEU A 152 -2.46 4.14 -1.74
C LEU A 152 -3.65 5.04 -2.13
N GLU A 153 -4.39 5.57 -1.16
CA GLU A 153 -5.50 6.49 -1.41
C GLU A 153 -5.07 7.74 -2.18
N ASN A 154 -3.95 8.37 -1.79
CA ASN A 154 -3.44 9.56 -2.48
C ASN A 154 -2.94 9.24 -3.90
N LEU A 155 -2.26 8.10 -4.09
CA LEU A 155 -1.83 7.64 -5.41
C LEU A 155 -3.05 7.35 -6.30
N CYS A 156 -4.05 6.63 -5.78
CA CYS A 156 -5.32 6.43 -6.46
C CYS A 156 -6.00 7.75 -6.83
N PHE A 157 -6.05 8.72 -5.91
CA PHE A 157 -6.65 10.02 -6.16
C PHE A 157 -5.95 10.78 -7.29
N LYS A 158 -4.61 10.78 -7.28
CA LYS A 158 -3.78 11.40 -8.32
C LYS A 158 -4.10 10.85 -9.71
N HIS A 159 -4.25 9.53 -9.83
CA HIS A 159 -4.51 8.89 -11.12
C HIS A 159 -5.97 8.94 -11.54
N LEU A 160 -6.93 8.73 -10.63
CA LEU A 160 -8.36 8.70 -10.96
C LEU A 160 -8.96 10.08 -11.21
N TYR A 161 -8.48 11.10 -10.47
CA TYR A 161 -9.05 12.45 -10.46
C TYR A 161 -7.93 13.52 -10.50
N PRO A 162 -7.12 13.57 -11.58
CA PRO A 162 -5.90 14.38 -11.62
C PRO A 162 -6.15 15.87 -11.46
N GLU A 163 -7.23 16.40 -12.04
CA GLU A 163 -7.56 17.83 -11.97
C GLU A 163 -8.01 18.24 -10.55
N GLN A 164 -8.81 17.40 -9.90
CA GLN A 164 -9.21 17.57 -8.51
C GLN A 164 -8.00 17.47 -7.58
N TYR A 165 -7.11 16.50 -7.83
CA TYR A 165 -5.86 16.34 -7.10
C TYR A 165 -4.99 17.61 -7.18
N LYS A 166 -4.75 18.14 -8.38
CA LYS A 166 -3.97 19.38 -8.58
C LYS A 166 -4.61 20.56 -7.85
N LYS A 167 -5.92 20.77 -8.03
CA LYS A 167 -6.65 21.88 -7.41
C LYS A 167 -6.59 21.81 -5.88
N LEU A 168 -6.79 20.62 -5.31
CA LEU A 168 -6.77 20.43 -3.87
C LEU A 168 -5.35 20.56 -3.30
N SER A 169 -4.35 20.06 -4.01
CA SER A 169 -2.92 20.21 -3.63
C SER A 169 -2.52 21.68 -3.55
N LEU A 170 -2.90 22.50 -4.54
CA LEU A 170 -2.64 23.94 -4.54
C LEU A 170 -3.35 24.66 -3.41
N LYS A 171 -4.60 24.30 -3.11
CA LYS A 171 -5.34 24.85 -1.97
C LYS A 171 -4.68 24.49 -0.65
N LEU A 172 -4.31 23.21 -0.48
CA LEU A 172 -3.67 22.73 0.74
C LEU A 172 -2.36 23.46 0.99
N LEU A 173 -1.52 23.62 -0.03
CA LEU A 173 -0.23 24.32 0.06
C LEU A 173 -0.39 25.79 0.46
N LYS A 174 -1.46 26.45 0.01
CA LYS A 174 -1.79 27.84 0.42
C LYS A 174 -2.36 27.94 1.82
N SER A 175 -3.08 26.92 2.27
CA SER A 175 -3.71 26.88 3.61
C SER A 175 -2.82 26.26 4.69
N PHE A 176 -1.69 25.66 4.31
CA PHE A 176 -0.80 24.99 5.23
C PHE A 176 -0.03 26.03 6.03
N ASP A 177 -0.46 26.26 7.26
CA ASP A 177 0.19 27.16 8.20
C ASP A 177 1.08 26.36 9.16
N GLU A 178 2.34 26.19 8.73
CA GLU A 178 3.37 25.53 9.51
C GLU A 178 3.66 26.25 10.84
N ALA A 179 3.48 27.58 10.88
CA ALA A 179 3.70 28.39 12.08
C ALA A 179 2.62 28.13 13.12
N THR A 180 1.35 28.01 12.71
CA THR A 180 0.24 27.63 13.61
C THR A 180 0.45 26.23 14.18
N ILE A 181 0.84 25.24 13.35
CA ILE A 181 1.12 23.88 13.84
C ILE A 181 2.30 23.89 14.83
N SER A 182 3.39 24.57 14.47
CA SER A 182 4.60 24.64 15.31
C SER A 182 4.34 25.35 16.64
N SER A 183 3.55 26.42 16.65
CA SER A 183 3.17 27.12 17.89
C SER A 183 2.27 26.26 18.78
N ALA A 184 1.32 25.53 18.20
CA ALA A 184 0.47 24.59 18.93
C ALA A 184 1.29 23.44 19.55
N ILE A 185 2.25 22.88 18.82
CA ILE A 185 3.18 21.86 19.34
C ILE A 185 3.95 22.43 20.53
N LYS A 186 4.61 23.59 20.38
CA LYS A 186 5.38 24.22 21.47
C LYS A 186 4.53 24.51 22.71
N ALA A 187 3.30 24.99 22.51
CA ALA A 187 2.38 25.25 23.61
C ALA A 187 2.01 23.96 24.37
N LEU A 188 1.77 22.87 23.63
CA LEU A 188 1.48 21.56 24.22
C LEU A 188 2.70 20.97 24.93
N GLU A 189 3.89 21.05 24.34
CA GLU A 189 5.14 20.59 24.97
C GLU A 189 5.39 21.29 26.29
N LYS A 190 5.20 22.62 26.33
CA LYS A 190 5.31 23.40 27.57
C LYS A 190 4.32 22.90 28.62
N ALA A 191 3.04 22.73 28.24
CA ALA A 191 2.01 22.26 29.17
C ALA A 191 2.27 20.83 29.70
N LEU A 192 2.82 19.94 28.87
CA LEU A 192 3.21 18.59 29.27
C LEU A 192 4.40 18.63 30.25
N LYS A 193 5.40 19.47 29.96
CA LYS A 193 6.57 19.66 30.82
C LYS A 193 6.20 20.23 32.18
N ASP A 194 5.34 21.25 32.22
CA ASP A 194 4.87 21.89 33.46
C ASP A 194 4.10 20.90 34.36
N ARG A 195 3.53 19.84 33.79
CA ARG A 195 2.82 18.75 34.50
C ARG A 195 3.69 17.52 34.77
N GLY A 196 4.96 17.53 34.38
CA GLY A 196 5.87 16.39 34.54
C GLY A 196 5.51 15.17 33.70
N ILE A 197 4.72 15.33 32.63
CA ILE A 197 4.30 14.22 31.76
C ILE A 197 5.37 13.97 30.70
N SER A 198 5.95 12.78 30.70
CA SER A 198 6.90 12.34 29.67
C SER A 198 6.17 11.80 28.44
N TYR A 199 6.72 12.07 27.26
CA TYR A 199 6.22 11.58 25.97
C TYR A 199 7.40 11.16 25.08
N GLN A 200 7.18 10.24 24.13
CA GLN A 200 8.22 9.82 23.18
C GLN A 200 8.26 10.71 21.93
N PHE A 201 7.10 11.01 21.34
CA PHE A 201 7.02 11.72 20.07
C PHE A 201 5.76 12.56 19.98
N LEU A 202 5.91 13.80 19.53
CA LEU A 202 4.82 14.73 19.26
C LEU A 202 5.04 15.36 17.88
N SER A 203 4.01 15.31 17.03
CA SER A 203 4.10 15.87 15.68
C SER A 203 2.75 16.35 15.18
N GLY A 204 2.76 17.32 14.26
CA GLY A 204 1.59 17.67 13.47
C GLY A 204 1.29 16.58 12.44
N ARG A 205 0.01 16.26 12.24
CA ARG A 205 -0.44 15.35 11.18
C ARG A 205 -1.21 16.10 10.12
N CYS A 206 -0.69 16.12 8.91
CA CYS A 206 -1.42 16.59 7.73
C CYS A 206 -2.49 15.58 7.33
N LYS A 207 -3.68 16.05 6.96
CA LYS A 207 -4.70 15.17 6.37
C LYS A 207 -4.27 14.76 4.96
N SER A 208 -4.55 13.51 4.59
CA SER A 208 -4.38 13.05 3.21
C SER A 208 -5.30 13.83 2.26
N LEU A 209 -4.83 14.08 1.03
CA LEU A 209 -5.61 14.78 0.01
C LEU A 209 -6.89 14.02 -0.32
N TYR A 210 -6.81 12.69 -0.45
CA TYR A 210 -7.99 11.86 -0.67
C TYR A 210 -8.97 11.93 0.51
N GLY A 211 -8.48 11.95 1.76
CA GLY A 211 -9.33 12.08 2.94
C GLY A 211 -10.06 13.41 3.02
N ILE A 212 -9.44 14.50 2.55
CA ILE A 212 -10.10 15.80 2.40
C ILE A 212 -11.16 15.73 1.29
N TYR A 213 -10.79 15.21 0.11
CA TYR A 213 -11.68 15.07 -1.03
C TYR A 213 -12.93 14.24 -0.70
N SER A 214 -12.76 13.07 -0.07
CA SER A 214 -13.87 12.20 0.33
C SER A 214 -14.83 12.88 1.30
N LYS A 215 -14.33 13.75 2.19
CA LYS A 215 -15.18 14.55 3.09
C LYS A 215 -15.92 15.69 2.39
N MET A 216 -15.38 16.23 1.31
CA MET A 216 -16.06 17.28 0.52
C MET A 216 -17.21 16.71 -0.32
N LEU A 217 -17.22 15.41 -0.58
CA LEU A 217 -18.27 14.71 -1.34
C LEU A 217 -19.42 14.20 -0.47
N LYS A 218 -19.24 14.16 0.85
CA LYS A 218 -20.28 13.79 1.82
C LYS A 218 -21.02 15.05 2.27
#